data_AF-A0A7D7R208-F1
#
_entry.id   AF-A0A7D7R208-F1
#
_cell.length_a   1.000
_cell.length_b   1.000
_cell.length_c   1.000
_cell.angle_alpha   90.00
_cell.angle_beta   90.00
_cell.angle_gamma   90.00
#
_symmetry.space_group_name_H-M   'P 1'
#
loop_
_entity.id
_entity.type
_entity.pdbx_description
1 polymer ?
#
loop_
_entity_poly.entity_id
_entity_poly.type
_entity_poly.pdbx_seq_one_letter_code
_entity_poly.pdbx_strand_id
1 'polypeptide(L)'
;MRFRSDLERLATLDAAAIEVACTDCTTVGELISCAVDEYLEFDILAEEAEACGEKEHAVFLRQEAAAWRATVRVLRMISADPEASVTGDRGTAHGAA
;
A
#
# COMPACT_ATOMS: atom_id res chain seq x y z
N MET A 1 -13.22 -4.88 5.07
CA MET A 1 -12.31 -4.12 5.95
C MET A 1 -12.05 -2.75 5.34
N ARG A 2 -12.03 -1.69 6.14
CA ARG A 2 -11.81 -0.31 5.67
C ARG A 2 -10.51 -0.18 4.86
N PHE A 3 -9.42 -0.78 5.34
CA PHE A 3 -8.10 -0.69 4.70
C PHE A 3 -8.03 -1.35 3.32
N ARG A 4 -8.71 -2.50 3.11
CA ARG A 4 -8.78 -3.16 1.81
C ARG A 4 -9.35 -2.25 0.74
N SER A 5 -10.50 -1.64 1.02
CA SER A 5 -11.15 -0.73 0.07
C SER A 5 -10.35 0.56 -0.16
N ASP A 6 -9.55 0.99 0.82
CA ASP A 6 -8.65 2.12 0.65
C ASP A 6 -7.46 1.76 -0.27
N LEU A 7 -6.88 0.57 -0.15
CA LEU A 7 -5.82 0.08 -1.05
C LEU A 7 -6.34 -0.15 -2.46
N GLU A 8 -7.50 -0.79 -2.62
CA GLU A 8 -8.14 -1.02 -3.93
C GLU A 8 -8.41 0.29 -4.69
N ARG A 9 -8.74 1.37 -3.96
CA ARG A 9 -8.97 2.69 -4.56
C ARG A 9 -7.68 3.37 -5.03
N LEU A 10 -6.55 3.11 -4.37
CA LEU A 10 -5.26 3.68 -4.73
C LEU A 10 -4.67 3.04 -5.99
N ALA A 11 -5.06 1.80 -6.32
CA ALA A 11 -4.67 1.08 -7.54
C ALA A 11 -3.16 0.97 -7.79
N THR A 12 -2.36 1.02 -6.72
CA THR A 12 -0.89 0.85 -6.72
C THR A 12 -0.47 -0.60 -6.52
N LEU A 13 -1.19 -1.33 -5.66
CA LEU A 13 -0.97 -2.74 -5.38
C LEU A 13 -1.92 -3.61 -6.20
N ASP A 14 -1.46 -4.79 -6.59
CA ASP A 14 -2.33 -5.80 -7.17
C ASP A 14 -3.20 -6.49 -6.10
N ALA A 15 -4.18 -7.26 -6.57
CA ALA A 15 -5.13 -7.93 -5.69
C ALA A 15 -4.46 -8.93 -4.71
N ALA A 16 -3.35 -9.56 -5.11
CA ALA A 16 -2.64 -10.54 -4.28
C ALA A 16 -1.86 -9.84 -3.16
N ALA A 17 -1.18 -8.73 -3.46
CA ALA A 17 -0.50 -7.90 -2.48
C ALA A 17 -1.49 -7.26 -1.47
N ILE A 18 -2.68 -6.85 -1.94
CA ILE A 18 -3.74 -6.35 -1.06
C ILE A 18 -4.26 -7.46 -0.14
N GLU A 19 -4.45 -8.67 -0.66
CA GLU A 19 -4.86 -9.82 0.16
C GLU A 19 -3.83 -10.11 1.25
N VAL A 20 -2.55 -10.25 0.86
CA VAL A 20 -1.43 -10.46 1.78
C VAL A 20 -1.38 -9.37 2.85
N ALA A 21 -1.45 -8.09 2.49
CA ALA A 21 -1.47 -6.98 3.43
C ALA A 21 -2.63 -7.07 4.45
N CYS A 22 -3.78 -7.62 4.03
CA CYS A 22 -4.96 -7.72 4.89
C CYS A 22 -4.98 -8.99 5.76
N THR A 23 -4.28 -10.06 5.39
CA THR A 23 -4.35 -11.36 6.08
C THR A 23 -3.09 -11.71 6.85
N ASP A 24 -1.93 -11.20 6.46
CA ASP A 24 -0.64 -11.47 7.11
C ASP A 24 0.06 -10.15 7.46
N CYS A 25 0.05 -9.81 8.75
CA CYS A 25 0.68 -8.59 9.23
C CYS A 25 2.21 -8.65 9.22
N THR A 26 2.82 -9.84 9.11
CA THR A 26 4.27 -10.01 9.14
C THR A 26 4.94 -9.59 7.82
N THR A 27 4.21 -9.67 6.71
CA THR A 27 4.66 -9.29 5.36
C THR A 27 4.44 -7.81 5.03
N VAL A 28 3.67 -7.09 5.86
CA VAL A 28 3.37 -5.66 5.63
C VAL A 28 4.64 -4.80 5.63
N GLY A 29 5.67 -5.19 6.38
CA GLY A 29 6.97 -4.50 6.38
C GLY A 29 7.65 -4.50 5.01
N GLU A 30 7.62 -5.63 4.31
CA GLU A 30 8.19 -5.77 2.96
C GLU A 30 7.40 -4.94 1.94
N LEU A 31 6.06 -4.98 2.02
CA LEU A 31 5.20 -4.15 1.17
C LEU A 31 5.40 -2.64 1.39
N ILE A 32 5.68 -2.22 2.63
CA ILE A 32 6.04 -0.83 2.94
C ILE A 32 7.37 -0.48 2.27
N SER A 33 8.38 -1.33 2.36
CA SER A 33 9.68 -1.08 1.72
C SER A 33 9.55 -0.99 0.21
N CYS A 34 8.85 -1.94 -0.45
CA CYS A 34 8.61 -1.87 -1.88
C CYS A 34 7.87 -0.59 -2.28
N ALA A 35 6.79 -0.24 -1.59
CA ALA A 35 6.04 0.98 -1.88
C ALA A 35 6.85 2.27 -1.62
N VAL A 36 7.86 2.22 -0.74
CA VAL A 36 8.81 3.32 -0.52
C VAL A 36 9.76 3.47 -1.71
N ASP A 37 10.32 2.36 -2.18
CA ASP A 37 11.22 2.35 -3.34
C ASP A 37 10.48 2.90 -4.57
N GLU A 38 9.24 2.47 -4.80
CA GLU A 38 8.40 2.95 -5.92
C GLU A 38 8.21 4.47 -5.91
N TYR A 39 7.77 5.08 -4.79
CA TYR A 39 7.57 6.54 -4.81
C TYR A 39 8.88 7.32 -4.98
N LEU A 40 10.01 6.78 -4.50
CA LEU A 40 11.32 7.41 -4.67
C LEU A 40 11.76 7.35 -6.13
N GLU A 41 11.52 6.24 -6.81
CA GLU A 41 11.78 6.10 -8.25
C GLU A 41 10.92 7.09 -9.05
N PHE A 42 9.62 7.18 -8.78
CA PHE A 42 8.76 8.15 -9.44
C PHE A 42 9.15 9.60 -9.18
N ASP A 43 9.65 9.94 -7.99
CA ASP A 43 10.17 11.28 -7.71
C ASP A 43 11.39 11.61 -8.59
N ILE A 44 12.34 10.67 -8.69
CA ILE A 44 13.54 10.83 -9.53
C ILE A 44 13.13 10.99 -10.99
N LEU A 45 12.26 10.11 -11.51
CA LEU A 45 11.76 10.19 -12.88
C LEU A 45 11.03 11.51 -13.15
N ALA A 46 10.28 12.03 -12.18
CA ALA A 46 9.59 13.31 -12.32
C ALA A 46 10.56 14.48 -12.43
N GLU A 47 11.65 14.47 -11.65
CA GLU A 47 12.72 15.47 -11.73
C GLU A 47 13.43 15.41 -13.09
N GLU A 48 13.72 14.20 -13.58
CA GLU A 48 14.31 13.99 -14.91
C GLU A 48 13.40 14.49 -16.03
N ALA A 49 12.11 14.15 -16.00
CA ALA A 49 11.13 14.62 -16.97
C ALA A 49 11.01 16.14 -16.97
N GLU A 50 11.04 16.79 -15.79
CA GLU A 50 11.05 18.25 -15.70
C GLU A 50 12.33 18.86 -16.30
N ALA A 51 13.49 18.27 -16.03
CA ALA A 51 14.77 18.71 -16.60
C ALA A 51 14.79 18.59 -18.14
N CYS A 52 14.11 17.58 -18.69
CA CYS A 52 13.92 17.39 -20.13
C CYS A 52 12.82 18.29 -20.74
N GLY A 53 12.08 19.05 -19.93
CA GLY A 53 10.99 19.92 -20.38
C GLY A 53 9.65 19.20 -20.61
N GLU A 54 9.53 17.93 -20.22
CA GLU A 54 8.35 17.08 -20.36
C GLU A 54 7.35 17.32 -19.21
N LYS A 55 6.78 18.53 -19.15
CA LYS A 55 5.99 18.99 -17.98
C LYS A 55 4.78 18.11 -17.64
N GLU A 56 4.04 17.66 -18.64
CA GLU A 56 2.86 16.81 -18.41
C GLU A 56 3.25 15.44 -17.86
N HIS A 57 4.35 14.87 -18.37
CA HIS A 57 4.91 13.62 -17.89
C HIS A 57 5.42 13.75 -16.45
N ALA A 58 6.13 14.84 -16.12
CA ALA A 58 6.57 15.13 -14.76
C ALA A 58 5.38 15.28 -13.78
N VAL A 59 4.26 15.86 -14.21
CA VAL A 59 3.03 15.94 -13.40
C VAL A 59 2.42 14.56 -13.17
N PHE A 60 2.35 13.72 -14.20
CA PHE A 60 1.87 12.34 -14.08
C PHE A 60 2.72 11.54 -13.09
N LEU A 61 4.05 11.55 -13.24
CA LEU A 61 4.97 10.83 -12.34
C LEU A 61 4.83 11.28 -10.88
N ARG A 62 4.58 12.57 -10.63
CA ARG A 62 4.29 13.07 -9.27
C ARG A 62 2.97 12.56 -8.71
N GLN A 63 1.96 12.36 -9.55
CA GLN A 63 0.69 11.78 -9.13
C GLN A 63 0.89 10.31 -8.73
N GLU A 64 1.67 9.56 -9.50
CA GLU A 64 2.05 8.18 -9.17
C GLU A 64 2.82 8.14 -7.83
N ALA A 65 3.85 8.98 -7.66
CA ALA A 65 4.57 9.08 -6.40
C ALA A 65 3.66 9.45 -5.21
N ALA A 66 2.65 10.29 -5.43
CA ALA A 66 1.68 10.65 -4.39
C ALA A 66 0.76 9.46 -4.02
N ALA A 67 0.33 8.67 -5.00
CA ALA A 67 -0.46 7.46 -4.79
C ALA A 67 0.32 6.40 -4.00
N TRP A 68 1.59 6.18 -4.34
CA TRP A 68 2.47 5.28 -3.61
C TRP A 68 2.72 5.73 -2.16
N ARG A 69 2.94 7.02 -1.92
CA ARG A 69 3.02 7.55 -0.54
C ARG A 69 1.72 7.37 0.25
N ALA A 70 0.57 7.52 -0.38
CA ALA A 70 -0.72 7.23 0.26
C ALA A 70 -0.86 5.74 0.61
N THR A 71 -0.36 4.86 -0.26
CA THR A 71 -0.31 3.40 -0.04
C THR A 71 0.54 3.06 1.18
N VAL A 72 1.76 3.61 1.28
CA VAL A 72 2.64 3.47 2.44
C VAL A 72 1.94 3.88 3.74
N ARG A 73 1.17 4.98 3.72
CA ARG A 73 0.40 5.42 4.90
C ARG A 73 -0.63 4.39 5.33
N VAL A 74 -1.37 3.80 4.38
CA VAL A 74 -2.34 2.75 4.67
C VAL A 74 -1.67 1.49 5.21
N LEU A 75 -0.59 1.03 4.59
CA LEU A 75 0.17 -0.13 5.05
C LEU A 75 0.74 0.08 6.47
N ARG A 76 1.24 1.28 6.78
CA ARG A 76 1.68 1.62 8.15
C ARG A 76 0.55 1.59 9.16
N MET A 77 -0.66 2.02 8.78
CA MET A 77 -1.84 1.90 9.65
C MET A 77 -2.19 0.44 9.92
N ILE A 78 -2.13 -0.42 8.90
CA ILE A 78 -2.34 -1.88 9.06
C ILE A 78 -1.28 -2.48 9.99
N SER A 79 0.00 -2.14 9.80
CA SER A 79 1.10 -2.63 10.66
C SER A 79 0.95 -2.19 12.12
N ALA A 80 0.39 -1.00 12.36
CA ALA A 80 0.16 -0.48 13.70
C ALA A 80 -1.15 -1.01 14.36
N ASP A 81 -2.07 -1.58 13.57
CA ASP A 81 -3.37 -2.10 14.03
C ASP A 81 -3.61 -3.54 13.53
N PRO A 82 -2.96 -4.54 14.16
CA PRO A 82 -3.11 -5.95 13.80
C PRO A 82 -4.47 -6.55 14.18
N GLU A 83 -5.32 -5.86 14.96
CA GLU A 83 -6.67 -6.36 15.29
C GLU A 83 -7.70 -5.97 14.22
N ALA A 84 -7.46 -4.90 13.47
CA ALA A 84 -8.29 -4.50 12.33
C ALA A 84 -8.15 -5.43 11.11
N SER A 85 -7.08 -6.22 11.02
CA SER A 85 -6.87 -7.24 9.97
C SER A 85 -7.45 -8.63 10.32
N VAL A 86 -7.80 -8.90 11.58
CA VAL A 86 -8.22 -10.25 12.04
C VAL A 86 -9.75 -10.41 12.19
N THR A 87 -10.55 -9.38 11.89
CA THR A 87 -12.02 -9.47 11.96
C THR A 87 -12.62 -10.18 10.73
N GLY A 88 -12.27 -11.45 10.56
CA GLY A 88 -12.82 -12.37 9.56
C GLY A 88 -12.84 -13.84 10.01
N ASP A 89 -12.09 -14.23 11.05
CA ASP A 89 -12.04 -15.63 11.52
C ASP A 89 -12.17 -15.74 13.05
N ARG A 90 -13.30 -15.27 13.60
CA ARG A 90 -13.79 -15.82 14.89
C ARG A 90 -14.71 -17.00 14.61
N GLY A 91 -14.15 -18.00 13.92
CA GLY A 91 -14.69 -19.35 13.86
C GLY A 91 -14.59 -20.00 15.24
N THR A 92 -15.75 -20.30 15.78
CA THR A 92 -16.00 -20.91 17.09
C THR A 92 -15.29 -22.26 17.28
N ALA A 93 -14.52 -22.41 18.36
CA ALA A 93 -14.33 -23.70 19.02
C ALA A 93 -14.31 -23.49 20.54
N HIS A 94 -15.49 -23.23 21.08
CA HIS A 94 -15.80 -23.40 22.49
C HIS A 94 -16.21 -24.86 22.72
N GLY A 95 -15.46 -25.58 23.56
CA GLY A 95 -16.00 -26.64 24.42
C GLY A 95 -15.67 -28.10 24.09
N ALA A 96 -15.63 -28.87 25.19
CA ALA A 96 -15.44 -30.32 25.38
C ALA A 96 -13.97 -30.79 25.38
N ALA A 97 -13.43 -31.42 26.43
CA ALA A 97 -13.96 -31.88 27.71
C ALA A 97 -12.79 -32.06 28.70
#